data_AF-M0A187-F1
#
_entry.id   AF-M0A187-F1
#
_cell.length_a   1.000
_cell.length_b   1.000
_cell.length_c   1.000
_cell.angle_alpha   90.00
_cell.angle_beta   90.00
_cell.angle_gamma   90.00
#
_symmetry.space_group_name_H-M   'P 1'
#
loop_
_entity.id
_entity.type
_entity.pdbx_description
1 polymer ?
#
loop_
_entity_poly.entity_id
_entity_poly.type
_entity_poly.pdbx_seq_one_letter_code
_entity_poly.pdbx_strand_id
1 'polypeptide(L)'
;MTTAKWLLSALLLLQTHFAASYLVPLDRDAQQEFGGLLRWVWPWSDGDSGLFGQLVVSADLPLIGLFLALTAATLSFCAALAVVEFWVPFSWWRILAGSGAILSLVLMVGFFSAPKLLPIALNTVILWTVIVEWL
;
A
#
# COMPACT_ATOMS: atom_id res chain seq x y z
N MET A 1 -26.16 0.35 3.33
CA MET A 1 -25.21 0.62 2.23
C MET A 1 -24.11 1.62 2.60
N THR A 2 -24.36 2.64 3.42
CA THR A 2 -23.33 3.61 3.85
C THR A 2 -22.18 2.97 4.65
N THR A 3 -22.46 2.08 5.59
CA THR A 3 -21.43 1.43 6.42
C THR A 3 -20.43 0.59 5.62
N ALA A 4 -20.90 -0.11 4.57
CA ALA A 4 -20.05 -0.90 3.69
C ALA A 4 -19.11 -0.02 2.85
N LYS A 5 -19.62 1.10 2.31
CA LYS A 5 -18.80 2.10 1.61
C LYS A 5 -17.72 2.66 2.52
N TRP A 6 -18.06 3.03 3.76
CA TRP A 6 -17.09 3.54 4.72
C TRP A 6 -16.04 2.50 5.11
N LEU A 7 -16.43 1.24 5.32
CA LEU A 7 -15.50 0.17 5.62
C LEU A 7 -14.55 -0.07 4.44
N LEU A 8 -15.06 -0.15 3.20
CA LEU A 8 -14.19 -0.31 2.03
C LEU A 8 -13.24 0.88 1.86
N SER A 9 -13.74 2.11 2.04
CA SER A 9 -12.92 3.32 1.96
C SER A 9 -11.81 3.30 3.02
N ALA A 10 -12.12 2.88 4.25
CA ALA A 10 -11.12 2.73 5.31
C ALA A 10 -10.04 1.68 4.95
N LEU A 11 -10.45 0.54 4.38
CA LEU A 11 -9.51 -0.48 3.91
C LEU A 11 -8.62 0.04 2.77
N LEU A 12 -9.16 0.83 1.84
CA LEU A 12 -8.41 1.45 0.75
C LEU A 12 -7.45 2.54 1.23
N LEU A 13 -7.82 3.30 2.28
CA LEU A 13 -6.90 4.25 2.93
C LEU A 13 -5.78 3.53 3.68
N LEU A 14 -6.09 2.42 4.36
CA LEU A 14 -5.07 1.59 4.99
C LEU A 14 -4.10 1.00 3.95
N GLN A 15 -4.62 0.59 2.80
CA GLN A 15 -3.81 0.14 1.67
C GLN A 15 -2.93 1.26 1.11
N THR A 16 -3.48 2.46 0.99
CA THR A 16 -2.72 3.67 0.60
C THR A 16 -1.56 3.91 1.56
N HIS A 17 -1.83 3.85 2.87
CA HIS A 17 -0.82 3.98 3.93
C HIS A 17 0.28 2.95 3.80
N PHE A 18 -0.05 1.68 3.58
CA PHE A 18 0.98 0.64 3.39
C PHE A 18 1.80 0.85 2.12
N ALA A 19 1.17 1.18 0.98
CA ALA A 19 1.91 1.49 -0.23
C ALA A 19 2.84 2.71 -0.02
N ALA A 20 2.35 3.77 0.62
CA ALA A 20 3.13 4.97 0.93
C ALA A 20 4.24 4.73 1.97
N SER A 21 4.15 3.69 2.79
CA SER A 21 5.19 3.40 3.79
C SER A 21 6.55 3.06 3.17
N TYR A 22 6.59 2.68 1.89
CA TYR A 22 7.82 2.55 1.12
C TYR A 22 8.58 3.88 0.98
N LEU A 23 7.88 5.02 1.07
CA LEU A 23 8.45 6.36 0.97
C LEU A 23 9.08 6.83 2.28
N VAL A 24 8.89 6.10 3.38
CA VAL A 24 9.37 6.47 4.70
C VAL A 24 10.73 5.80 4.93
N PRO A 25 11.85 6.54 4.97
CA PRO A 25 13.10 5.98 5.45
C PRO A 25 12.98 5.77 6.96
N LEU A 26 13.20 4.54 7.43
CA LEU A 26 13.25 4.27 8.87
C LEU A 26 14.72 4.15 9.27
N ASP A 27 15.25 5.24 9.79
CA ASP A 27 16.60 5.24 10.36
C ASP A 27 16.69 4.21 11.50
N ARG A 28 17.84 3.54 11.59
CA ARG A 28 18.12 2.52 12.61
C ARG A 28 17.98 3.06 14.03
N ASP A 29 18.37 4.31 14.24
CA ASP A 29 18.30 4.98 15.54
C ASP A 29 16.83 5.18 15.96
N ALA A 30 15.97 5.65 15.05
CA ALA A 30 14.54 5.79 15.27
C ALA A 30 13.86 4.43 15.50
N GLN A 31 14.25 3.41 14.72
CA GLN A 31 13.76 2.04 14.90
C GLN A 31 14.10 1.51 16.30
N GLN A 32 15.29 1.79 16.81
CA GLN A 32 15.78 1.30 18.09
C GLN A 32 15.11 2.02 19.28
N GLU A 33 14.81 3.32 19.15
CA GLU A 33 14.09 4.11 20.13
C GLU A 33 12.68 3.57 20.42
N PHE A 34 12.00 3.08 19.38
CA PHE A 34 10.67 2.48 19.49
C PHE A 34 10.69 0.94 19.59
N GLY A 35 11.81 0.36 20.01
CA GLY A 35 11.94 -1.09 20.24
C GLY A 35 11.68 -1.96 19.00
N GLY A 36 11.85 -1.40 17.80
CA GLY A 36 11.60 -2.08 16.53
C GLY A 36 10.15 -2.08 16.07
N LEU A 37 9.23 -1.41 16.78
CA LEU A 37 7.80 -1.44 16.48
C LEU A 37 7.42 -0.62 15.24
N LEU A 38 8.23 0.37 14.84
CA LEU A 38 7.95 1.20 13.67
C LEU A 38 7.86 0.39 12.37
N ARG A 39 8.52 -0.78 12.28
CA ARG A 39 8.38 -1.72 11.15
C ARG A 39 6.99 -2.34 11.02
N TRP A 40 6.16 -2.30 12.05
CA TRP A 40 4.77 -2.76 11.96
C TRP A 40 3.82 -1.65 11.50
N VAL A 41 4.14 -0.41 11.86
CA VAL A 41 3.40 0.79 11.42
C VAL A 41 3.73 1.11 9.97
N TRP A 42 5.01 0.98 9.62
CA TRP A 42 5.57 1.17 8.29
C TRP A 42 6.21 -0.12 7.77
N PRO A 43 5.39 -1.11 7.37
CA PRO A 43 5.88 -2.43 6.96
C PRO A 43 6.79 -2.42 5.73
N TRP A 44 6.86 -1.31 4.99
CA TRP A 44 7.65 -1.17 3.77
C TRP A 44 8.75 -0.11 3.85
N SER A 45 8.92 0.56 4.99
CA SER A 45 10.02 1.50 5.17
C SER A 45 11.36 0.82 4.93
N ASP A 46 12.31 1.57 4.38
CA ASP A 46 13.70 1.15 4.15
C ASP A 46 13.96 0.13 3.02
N GLY A 47 12.96 -0.25 2.22
CA GLY A 47 13.19 -1.13 1.06
C GLY A 47 13.96 -2.40 1.45
N ASP A 48 13.58 -2.96 2.61
CA ASP A 48 14.36 -3.94 3.39
C ASP A 48 14.88 -5.11 2.50
N SER A 49 16.11 -4.97 1.98
CA SER A 49 16.97 -6.01 1.39
C SER A 49 16.39 -6.88 0.26
N GLY A 50 15.39 -6.43 -0.49
CA GLY A 50 14.83 -7.20 -1.62
C GLY A 50 15.27 -6.72 -3.00
N LEU A 51 14.80 -7.42 -4.03
CA LEU A 51 15.25 -7.32 -5.43
C LEU A 51 15.20 -5.91 -6.03
N PHE A 52 14.37 -5.02 -5.49
CA PHE A 52 14.22 -3.66 -6.00
C PHE A 52 15.10 -2.63 -5.30
N GLY A 53 16.01 -3.02 -4.39
CA GLY A 53 17.01 -2.13 -3.80
C GLY A 53 16.53 -1.36 -2.56
N GLN A 54 17.51 -0.89 -1.77
CA GLN A 54 17.29 -0.02 -0.62
C GLN A 54 17.16 1.44 -1.08
N LEU A 55 16.37 2.24 -0.36
CA LEU A 55 16.40 3.70 -0.48
C LEU A 55 17.67 4.25 0.18
N VAL A 56 18.82 4.03 -0.44
CA VAL A 56 20.08 4.66 -0.01
C VAL A 56 20.20 5.98 -0.75
N VAL A 57 20.22 7.09 -0.01
CA VAL A 57 20.34 8.48 -0.53
C VAL A 57 21.64 8.69 -1.33
N SER A 58 22.58 7.75 -1.29
CA SER A 58 23.93 7.89 -1.85
C SER A 58 24.29 7.00 -3.06
N ALA A 59 23.43 6.09 -3.55
CA ALA A 59 23.64 5.44 -4.85
C ALA A 59 22.36 4.73 -5.34
N ASP A 60 21.93 5.06 -6.56
CA ASP A 60 20.82 4.45 -7.31
C ASP A 60 19.49 4.34 -6.54
N LEU A 61 18.73 5.45 -6.54
CA LEU A 61 17.35 5.46 -6.09
C LEU A 61 16.59 4.31 -6.77
N PRO A 62 15.92 3.41 -6.03
CA PRO A 62 15.17 2.30 -6.59
C PRO A 62 13.89 2.82 -7.28
N LEU A 63 14.06 3.42 -8.45
CA LEU A 63 13.08 4.16 -9.23
C LEU A 63 11.83 3.32 -9.51
N ILE A 64 12.01 2.02 -9.74
CA ILE A 64 10.90 1.09 -10.01
C ILE A 64 10.07 0.86 -8.75
N GLY A 65 10.70 0.54 -7.61
CA GLY A 65 9.99 0.35 -6.34
C GLY A 65 9.27 1.62 -5.88
N LEU A 66 9.93 2.77 -6.01
CA LEU A 66 9.36 4.07 -5.73
C LEU A 66 8.14 4.34 -6.62
N PHE A 67 8.29 4.17 -7.94
CA PHE A 67 7.21 4.42 -8.90
C PHE A 67 6.01 3.50 -8.65
N LEU A 68 6.26 2.20 -8.39
CA LEU A 68 5.22 1.23 -8.05
C LEU A 68 4.49 1.59 -6.76
N ALA A 69 5.23 1.96 -5.69
CA ALA A 69 4.66 2.35 -4.42
C ALA A 69 3.78 3.60 -4.55
N LEU A 70 4.28 4.63 -5.23
CA LEU A 70 3.58 5.90 -5.41
C LEU A 70 2.33 5.71 -6.28
N THR A 71 2.44 4.96 -7.37
CA THR A 71 1.30 4.64 -8.24
C THR A 71 0.26 3.81 -7.50
N ALA A 72 0.67 2.78 -6.74
CA ALA A 72 -0.25 1.96 -5.97
C ALA A 72 -0.97 2.79 -4.90
N ALA A 73 -0.25 3.65 -4.16
CA ALA A 73 -0.83 4.55 -3.17
C ALA A 73 -1.84 5.51 -3.79
N THR A 74 -1.49 6.16 -4.91
CA THR A 74 -2.39 7.09 -5.60
C THR A 74 -3.65 6.38 -6.10
N LEU A 75 -3.52 5.19 -6.69
CA LEU A 75 -4.68 4.44 -7.18
C LEU A 75 -5.59 4.00 -6.04
N SER A 76 -5.03 3.49 -4.93
CA SER A 76 -5.81 3.11 -3.75
C SER A 76 -6.49 4.32 -3.10
N PHE A 77 -5.83 5.47 -3.05
CA PHE A 77 -6.42 6.71 -2.54
C PHE A 77 -7.58 7.19 -3.41
N CYS A 78 -7.38 7.26 -4.73
CA CYS A 78 -8.44 7.61 -5.67
C CYS A 78 -9.59 6.61 -5.62
N ALA A 79 -9.33 5.32 -5.38
CA ALA A 79 -10.38 4.33 -5.15
C ALA A 79 -11.18 4.64 -3.88
N ALA A 80 -10.51 5.01 -2.78
CA ALA A 80 -11.19 5.39 -1.54
C ALA A 80 -12.12 6.59 -1.76
N LEU A 81 -11.66 7.58 -2.54
CA LEU A 81 -12.45 8.75 -2.95
C LEU A 81 -13.63 8.37 -3.86
N ALA A 82 -13.42 7.44 -4.80
CA ALA A 82 -14.47 6.93 -5.69
C ALA A 82 -15.58 6.23 -4.90
N VAL A 83 -15.22 5.42 -3.90
CA VAL A 83 -16.18 4.69 -3.04
C VAL A 83 -17.07 5.64 -2.24
N VAL A 84 -16.53 6.76 -1.77
CA VAL A 84 -17.29 7.80 -1.06
C VAL A 84 -17.87 8.87 -1.99
N GLU A 85 -17.74 8.71 -3.31
CA GLU A 85 -18.26 9.60 -4.34
C GLU A 85 -17.76 11.05 -4.21
N PHE A 86 -16.52 11.21 -3.74
CA PHE A 86 -15.88 12.51 -3.58
C PHE A 86 -14.90 12.75 -4.72
N TRP A 87 -15.21 13.68 -5.63
CA TRP A 87 -14.40 14.11 -6.78
C TRP A 87 -14.04 13.03 -7.83
N VAL A 88 -14.14 11.75 -7.50
CA VAL A 88 -13.85 10.62 -8.39
C VAL A 88 -15.16 9.85 -8.66
N PRO A 89 -15.48 9.50 -9.92
CA PRO A 89 -16.68 8.74 -10.24
C PRO A 89 -16.71 7.36 -9.58
N PHE A 90 -17.84 6.96 -9.00
CA PHE A 90 -17.99 5.65 -8.37
C PHE A 90 -17.62 4.50 -9.32
N SER A 91 -18.00 4.57 -10.61
CA SER A 91 -17.71 3.52 -11.59
C SER A 91 -16.22 3.19 -11.75
N TRP A 92 -15.32 4.07 -11.30
CA TRP A 92 -13.88 3.86 -11.39
C TRP A 92 -13.32 3.07 -10.20
N TRP A 93 -14.07 2.89 -9.12
CA TRP A 93 -13.57 2.31 -7.86
C TRP A 93 -12.90 0.95 -8.08
N ARG A 94 -13.50 0.09 -8.91
CA ARG A 94 -12.99 -1.27 -9.18
C ARG A 94 -11.65 -1.27 -9.88
N ILE A 95 -11.52 -0.48 -10.93
CA ILE A 95 -10.30 -0.44 -11.73
C ILE A 95 -9.15 0.18 -10.92
N LEU A 96 -9.45 1.20 -10.12
CA LEU A 96 -8.50 1.86 -9.24
C LEU A 96 -8.06 0.94 -8.08
N ALA A 97 -9.02 0.34 -7.36
CA ALA A 97 -8.75 -0.57 -6.25
C ALA A 97 -8.01 -1.83 -6.72
N GLY A 98 -8.46 -2.44 -7.82
CA GLY A 98 -7.85 -3.64 -8.39
C GLY A 98 -6.42 -3.38 -8.88
N SER A 99 -6.22 -2.32 -9.66
CA SER A 99 -4.89 -1.96 -10.17
C SER A 99 -3.94 -1.58 -9.04
N GLY A 100 -4.39 -0.79 -8.06
CA GLY A 100 -3.61 -0.45 -6.87
C GLY A 100 -3.20 -1.67 -6.06
N ALA A 101 -4.12 -2.63 -5.88
CA ALA A 101 -3.83 -3.87 -5.16
C ALA A 101 -2.87 -4.79 -5.93
N ILE A 102 -3.02 -4.92 -7.24
CA ILE A 102 -2.09 -5.70 -8.09
C ILE A 102 -0.69 -5.09 -8.05
N LEU A 103 -0.57 -3.78 -8.27
CA LEU A 103 0.73 -3.10 -8.22
C LEU A 103 1.39 -3.23 -6.84
N SER A 104 0.58 -3.13 -5.78
CA SER A 104 1.05 -3.38 -4.42
C SER A 104 1.56 -4.81 -4.27
N LEU A 105 0.83 -5.84 -4.70
CA LEU A 105 1.30 -7.23 -4.67
C LEU A 105 2.56 -7.47 -5.51
N VAL A 106 2.70 -6.83 -6.67
CA VAL A 106 3.93 -6.89 -7.49
C VAL A 106 5.12 -6.34 -6.71
N LEU A 107 4.92 -5.22 -6.00
CA LEU A 107 5.93 -4.70 -5.07
C LEU A 107 6.24 -5.71 -3.96
N MET A 108 5.26 -6.48 -3.49
CA MET A 108 5.43 -7.50 -2.42
C MET A 108 6.21 -8.74 -2.86
N VAL A 109 6.07 -9.22 -4.10
CA VAL A 109 6.82 -10.40 -4.60
C VAL A 109 8.33 -10.15 -4.56
N GLY A 110 8.77 -8.90 -4.67
CA GLY A 110 10.19 -8.54 -4.57
C GLY A 110 10.78 -8.56 -3.16
N PHE A 111 9.95 -8.63 -2.10
CA PHE A 111 10.40 -8.46 -0.72
C PHE A 111 9.54 -9.25 0.29
N PHE A 112 9.98 -10.43 0.72
CA PHE A 112 9.25 -11.25 1.69
C PHE A 112 9.76 -11.01 3.13
N SER A 113 8.91 -10.55 4.06
CA SER A 113 9.23 -10.45 5.49
C SER A 113 7.97 -10.48 6.38
N ALA A 114 8.12 -10.86 7.66
CA ALA A 114 7.01 -11.02 8.60
C ALA A 114 6.03 -9.82 8.71
N PRO A 115 6.47 -8.54 8.79
CA PRO A 115 5.53 -7.41 8.89
C PRO A 115 4.66 -7.20 7.63
N LYS A 116 4.95 -7.92 6.54
CA LYS A 116 4.30 -7.76 5.24
C LYS A 116 3.08 -8.65 5.06
N LEU A 117 2.84 -9.60 5.98
CA LEU A 117 1.68 -10.49 5.94
C LEU A 117 0.35 -9.73 6.01
N LEU A 118 0.28 -8.69 6.83
CA LEU A 118 -0.95 -7.89 6.98
C LEU A 118 -1.28 -7.09 5.71
N PRO A 119 -0.31 -6.38 5.08
CA PRO A 119 -0.50 -5.81 3.75
C PRO A 119 -0.89 -6.83 2.66
N ILE A 120 -0.33 -8.04 2.68
CA ILE A 120 -0.72 -9.10 1.73
C ILE A 120 -2.18 -9.50 1.93
N ALA A 121 -2.58 -9.76 3.17
CA ALA A 121 -3.97 -10.11 3.50
C ALA A 121 -4.94 -8.99 3.07
N LEU A 122 -4.57 -7.72 3.31
CA LEU A 122 -5.37 -6.58 2.88
C LEU A 122 -5.54 -6.53 1.36
N ASN A 123 -4.46 -6.72 0.59
CA ASN A 123 -4.55 -6.81 -0.87
C ASN A 123 -5.48 -7.93 -1.32
N THR A 124 -5.39 -9.11 -0.70
CA THR A 124 -6.29 -10.24 -1.00
C THR A 124 -7.75 -9.86 -0.73
N VAL A 125 -8.03 -9.20 0.39
CA VAL A 125 -9.39 -8.72 0.72
C VAL A 125 -9.86 -7.70 -0.31
N ILE A 126 -9.03 -6.73 -0.70
CA ILE A 126 -9.40 -5.73 -1.71
C ILE A 126 -9.70 -6.39 -3.05
N LEU A 127 -8.84 -7.30 -3.52
CA LEU A 127 -9.09 -8.04 -4.76
C LEU A 127 -10.37 -8.86 -4.71
N TRP A 128 -10.62 -9.53 -3.58
CA TRP A 128 -11.88 -10.24 -3.36
C TRP A 128 -13.08 -9.30 -3.49
N THR A 129 -13.06 -8.12 -2.85
CA THR A 129 -14.17 -7.14 -2.94
C THR A 129 -14.42 -6.67 -4.36
N VAL A 130 -13.37 -6.54 -5.18
CA VAL A 130 -13.47 -6.18 -6.61
C VAL A 130 -14.08 -7.31 -7.45
N ILE A 131 -13.74 -8.57 -7.15
CA ILE A 131 -14.23 -9.75 -7.86
C ILE A 131 -15.72 -9.99 -7.58
N VAL A 132 -16.13 -9.88 -6.31
CA VAL A 132 -17.52 -10.17 -5.90
C VAL A 132 -18.45 -8.97 -6.01
N GLU A 133 -17.96 -7.83 -6.51
CA GLU A 133 -18.73 -6.59 -6.65
C GLU A 133 -19.42 -6.20 -5.34
N TRP A 134 -18.64 -6.11 -4.27
CA TRP A 134 -19.18 -5.97 -2.92
C TRP A 134 -20.02 -4.70 -2.67
N LEU A 135 -19.82 -3.65 -3.49
CA LEU A 135 -20.59 -2.39 -3.49
C LEU A 135 -21.34 -2.22 -4.80
#